data_AF-A0A442LVP1-F1
#
_entry.id   AF-A0A442LVP1-F1
#
_cell.length_a   1.000
_cell.length_b   1.000
_cell.length_c   1.000
_cell.angle_alpha   90.00
_cell.angle_beta   90.00
_cell.angle_gamma   90.00
#
_symmetry.space_group_name_H-M   'P 1'
#
loop_
_entity.id
_entity.type
_entity.pdbx_description
1 polymer ?
#
loop_
_entity_poly.entity_id
_entity_poly.type
_entity_poly.pdbx_seq_one_letter_code
_entity_poly.pdbx_strand_id
1 'polypeptide(L)' 'MSHVTLLTGPERRRRWSEADQCRILAAAFAPGATVAAVARQYDVATSLIYKWRRTVRARETGFAEVVVAPDEPVA' A
#
# COMPACT_ATOMS: atom_id res chain seq x y z
N MET A 1 -21.31 22.89 30.07
CA MET A 1 -21.42 23.21 28.63
C MET A 1 -20.02 23.13 28.02
N SER A 2 -19.55 21.94 27.66
CA SER A 2 -18.19 21.74 27.13
C SER A 2 -18.17 22.03 25.64
N HIS A 3 -17.50 23.13 25.26
CA HIS A 3 -17.23 23.47 23.88
C HIS A 3 -16.12 22.55 23.34
N VAL A 4 -16.44 21.71 22.36
CA VAL A 4 -15.44 20.96 21.59
C VAL A 4 -15.01 21.82 20.41
N THR A 5 -13.79 22.36 20.48
CA THR A 5 -13.19 23.11 19.37
C THR A 5 -12.60 22.12 18.37
N LEU A 6 -13.23 22.00 17.21
CA LEU A 6 -12.67 21.29 16.07
C LEU A 6 -11.54 22.14 15.47
N LEU A 7 -10.30 21.71 15.68
CA LEU A 7 -9.13 22.22 14.97
C LEU A 7 -9.13 21.65 13.55
N THR A 8 -9.63 22.40 12.58
CA THR A 8 -9.54 22.13 11.13
C THR A 8 -8.11 22.35 10.61
N GLY A 9 -7.12 21.68 11.21
CA GLY A 9 -5.89 21.32 10.49
C GLY A 9 -6.19 20.13 9.56
N PRO A 10 -5.43 19.89 8.47
CA PRO A 10 -5.74 18.82 7.52
C PRO A 10 -5.86 17.50 8.28
N GLU A 11 -7.08 16.99 8.33
CA GLU A 11 -7.57 15.92 9.18
C GLU A 11 -6.83 14.58 8.90
N ARG A 12 -5.65 14.43 9.50
CA ARG A 12 -5.21 13.31 10.35
C ARG A 12 -5.70 11.90 9.92
N ARG A 13 -4.93 11.29 9.00
CA ARG A 13 -4.97 9.89 8.47
C ARG A 13 -6.08 9.61 7.45
N ARG A 14 -5.86 10.08 6.22
CA ARG A 14 -6.42 9.43 5.02
C ARG A 14 -6.15 7.92 5.12
N ARG A 15 -7.20 7.12 5.37
CA ARG A 15 -7.11 5.66 5.32
C ARG A 15 -7.12 5.25 3.86
N TRP A 16 -5.96 4.84 3.38
CA TRP A 16 -5.83 4.34 2.01
C TRP A 16 -6.33 2.91 1.93
N SER A 17 -7.47 2.72 1.27
CA SER A 17 -7.95 1.39 0.92
C SER A 17 -6.94 0.71 -0.02
N GLU A 18 -6.94 -0.63 -0.08
CA GLU A 18 -6.06 -1.35 -1.01
C GLU A 18 -6.31 -0.94 -2.46
N ALA A 19 -7.57 -0.67 -2.83
CA ALA A 19 -7.93 -0.15 -4.14
C ALA A 19 -7.27 1.21 -4.43
N ASP A 20 -7.25 2.12 -3.46
CA ASP A 20 -6.60 3.42 -3.63
C ASP A 20 -5.08 3.30 -3.70
N GLN A 21 -4.48 2.41 -2.89
CA GLN A 21 -3.05 2.12 -2.96
C GLN A 21 -2.66 1.59 -4.34
N CYS A 22 -3.44 0.66 -4.91
CA CYS A 22 -3.22 0.12 -6.24
C CYS A 22 -3.34 1.20 -7.32
N ARG A 23 -4.34 2.09 -7.24
CA ARG A 23 -4.47 3.23 -8.18
C ARG A 23 -3.27 4.16 -8.11
N ILE A 24 -2.82 4.52 -6.90
CA ILE A 24 -1.67 5.40 -6.71
C ILE A 24 -0.38 4.74 -7.21
N LEU A 25 -0.19 3.44 -6.94
CA LEU A 25 0.95 2.68 -7.43
C LEU A 25 0.94 2.59 -8.97
N ALA A 26 -0.21 2.30 -9.57
CA ALA A 26 -0.34 2.26 -11.03
C ALA A 26 -0.01 3.63 -11.66
N ALA A 27 -0.53 4.73 -11.07
CA ALA A 27 -0.21 6.08 -11.53
C ALA A 27 1.27 6.44 -11.32
N ALA A 28 1.86 6.08 -10.18
CA ALA A 28 3.25 6.40 -9.83
C ALA A 28 4.29 5.66 -10.68
N PHE A 29 3.95 4.46 -11.18
CA PHE A 29 4.84 3.62 -12.00
C PHE A 29 4.40 3.49 -13.46
N ALA A 30 3.45 4.32 -13.90
CA ALA A 30 3.10 4.43 -15.31
C ALA A 30 4.29 4.99 -16.14
N PRO A 31 4.44 4.61 -17.42
CA PRO A 31 5.46 5.17 -18.30
C PRO A 31 5.39 6.70 -18.34
N GLY A 32 6.51 7.37 -18.05
CA GLY A 32 6.60 8.84 -18.04
C GLY A 32 6.05 9.52 -16.78
N ALA A 33 5.53 8.78 -15.80
CA ALA A 33 5.10 9.34 -14.52
C ALA A 33 6.27 9.51 -13.55
N THR A 34 6.17 10.54 -12.71
CA THR A 34 7.14 10.80 -11.64
C THR A 34 6.49 10.55 -10.29
N VAL A 35 7.06 9.64 -9.50
CA VAL A 35 6.55 9.27 -8.17
C VAL A 35 6.34 10.50 -7.27
N ALA A 36 7.24 11.48 -7.33
CA ALA A 36 7.12 12.72 -6.55
C ALA A 36 5.95 13.62 -7.00
N ALA A 37 5.62 13.63 -8.30
CA ALA A 37 4.47 14.38 -8.81
C ALA A 37 3.16 13.72 -8.37
N VAL A 38 3.09 12.39 -8.48
CA VAL A 38 1.94 11.60 -8.03
C VAL A 38 1.76 11.70 -6.51
N ALA A 39 2.85 11.61 -5.74
CA ALA A 39 2.85 11.84 -4.29
C ALA A 39 2.19 13.18 -3.92
N ARG A 40 2.54 14.28 -4.60
CA ARG A 40 1.92 15.60 -4.39
C ARG A 40 0.45 15.64 -4.81
N GLN A 41 0.09 15.02 -5.93
CA GLN A 41 -1.28 14.99 -6.42
C GLN A 41 -2.25 14.27 -5.47
N TYR A 42 -1.79 13.19 -4.84
CA TYR A 42 -2.60 12.38 -3.93
C TYR A 42 -2.43 12.77 -2.46
N ASP A 43 -1.58 13.76 -2.15
CA ASP A 43 -1.17 14.17 -0.81
C ASP A 43 -0.64 12.98 0.03
N VAL A 44 0.30 12.24 -0.57
CA VAL A 44 0.94 11.06 0.00
C VAL A 44 2.44 11.25 0.05
N ALA A 45 3.07 10.83 1.15
CA ALA A 45 4.52 10.79 1.21
C ALA A 45 5.09 9.75 0.23
N THR A 46 6.11 10.12 -0.54
CA THR A 46 6.82 9.21 -1.48
C THR A 46 7.29 7.92 -0.79
N SER A 47 7.71 8.01 0.48
CA SER A 47 8.11 6.86 1.30
C SER A 47 6.98 5.85 1.52
N LEU A 48 5.72 6.30 1.60
CA LEU A 48 4.55 5.45 1.75
C LEU A 48 4.25 4.68 0.45
N ILE A 49 4.44 5.31 -0.72
CA ILE A 49 4.30 4.66 -2.02
C ILE A 49 5.31 3.51 -2.16
N TYR A 50 6.58 3.74 -1.81
CA TYR A 50 7.60 2.68 -1.82
C TYR A 50 7.32 1.57 -0.80
N LYS A 51 6.78 1.92 0.38
CA LYS A 51 6.33 0.94 1.37
C LYS A 51 5.23 0.05 0.81
N TRP A 52 4.20 0.62 0.19
CA TRP A 52 3.12 -0.14 -0.45
C TRP A 52 3.64 -1.01 -1.58
N ARG A 53 4.55 -0.50 -2.42
CA ARG A 53 5.20 -1.31 -3.47
C ARG A 53 5.88 -2.55 -2.89
N ARG A 54 6.58 -2.42 -1.77
CA ARG A 54 7.22 -3.55 -1.08
C ARG A 54 6.19 -4.51 -0.51
N THR A 55 5.12 -4.03 0.11
CA THR A 55 4.05 -4.88 0.66
C THR A 55 3.31 -5.64 -0.44
N VAL A 56 2.96 -4.98 -1.54
CA VAL A 56 2.29 -5.61 -2.70
C VAL A 56 3.21 -6.65 -3.33
N ARG A 57 4.49 -6.31 -3.56
CA ARG A 57 5.45 -7.29 -4.08
C ARG A 57 5.68 -8.44 -3.13
N ALA A 58 5.76 -8.22 -1.82
CA ALA A 58 5.89 -9.31 -0.85
C ALA A 58 4.66 -10.24 -0.83
N ARG A 59 3.47 -9.73 -1.16
CA ARG A 59 2.26 -10.55 -1.36
C ARG A 59 2.32 -11.33 -2.69
N GLU A 60 2.86 -10.74 -3.75
CA GLU A 60 3.02 -11.39 -5.07
C GLU A 60 4.18 -12.41 -5.10
N THR A 61 5.29 -12.10 -4.44
CA THR A 61 6.49 -12.93 -4.30
C THR A 61 6.44 -13.73 -3.02
N GLY A 62 5.25 -14.17 -2.59
CA GLY A 62 5.04 -14.79 -1.29
C GLY A 62 6.17 -15.75 -0.95
N PHE A 63 6.57 -15.79 0.32
CA PHE A 63 6.94 -17.08 0.87
C PHE A 63 5.74 -17.99 0.55
N ALA A 64 5.86 -18.80 -0.49
CA ALA A 64 4.86 -19.80 -0.81
C ALA A 64 4.82 -20.73 0.40
N GLU A 65 3.66 -20.92 0.99
CA GLU A 65 3.47 -21.93 2.02
C GLU A 65 3.90 -23.28 1.41
N VAL A 66 4.97 -23.88 1.96
CA VAL A 66 5.40 -25.23 1.58
C VAL A 66 4.34 -26.19 2.10
N VAL A 67 3.48 -26.68 1.21
CA VAL A 67 2.60 -27.80 1.49
C VAL A 67 3.45 -29.07 1.44
N VAL A 68 3.85 -29.58 2.61
CA VAL A 68 4.43 -30.93 2.71
C VAL A 68 3.28 -31.92 2.52
N ALA A 69 3.14 -32.45 1.29
CA ALA A 69 2.32 -33.63 1.09
C ALA A 69 2.93 -34.79 1.89
N PRO A 70 2.15 -35.56 2.66
CA PRO A 70 2.66 -36.78 3.28
C PRO A 70 3.11 -37.71 2.15
N ASP A 71 4.40 -38.07 2.16
CA ASP A 71 4.93 -39.12 1.29
C ASP A 71 4.28 -40.43 1.75
N GLU A 72 3.34 -40.97 0.96
CA GLU A 72 2.83 -42.31 1.20
C GLU A 72 4.01 -43.28 0.99
N PRO A 73 4.42 -44.02 2.03
CA PRO A 73 5.54 -44.94 1.90
C PRO A 73 5.16 -46.03 0.89
N VAL A 74 5.84 -46.04 -0.25
CA VAL A 74 5.77 -47.15 -1.20
C VAL A 74 6.47 -48.36 -0.55
N ALA A 75 5.63 -49.36 -0.24
CA ALA A 75 5.86 -50.76 0.14
C ALA A 75 7.30 -51.27 0.33
#